data_AF-A0A3B8ZLB0-F1
#
_entry.id   AF-A0A3B8ZLB0-F1
#
_cell.length_a   1.000
_cell.length_b   1.000
_cell.length_c   1.000
_cell.angle_alpha   90.00
_cell.angle_beta   90.00
_cell.angle_gamma   90.00
#
_symmetry.space_group_name_H-M   'P 1'
#
loop_
_entity.id
_entity.type
_entity.pdbx_description
1 polymer ?
#
loop_
_entity_poly.entity_id
_entity_poly.type
_entity_poly.pdbx_seq_one_letter_code
_entity_poly.pdbx_strand_id
1 'polypeptide(L)'
;MEEIKAKVEEGEPLPTCMARYPRVFSDMAGNMVRAGNEGGFLEDSLERVASFTEQQEDLKGRAAGALAYPIFLASVGTVVVTVLFVFFVPKVEPMFASLRSKGELPVATDLLLGFSQLLQSYWWLIAGGLVFGLLALAQFIQTQSGKYWMDRIKIKVPLFGSSFLNLAVARFCRVAGTLLNNGVPILS
;
A
#
# COMPACT_ATOMS: atom_id res chain seq x y z
N MET A 1 15.13 13.60 -21.62
CA MET A 1 15.50 15.00 -21.31
C MET A 1 16.13 15.68 -22.53
N GLU A 2 17.12 15.08 -23.18
CA GLU A 2 17.74 15.64 -24.41
C GLU A 2 16.71 15.94 -25.51
N GLU A 3 15.77 15.02 -25.76
CA GLU A 3 14.73 15.19 -26.78
C GLU A 3 13.75 16.35 -26.45
N ILE A 4 13.44 16.55 -25.16
CA ILE A 4 12.62 17.69 -24.70
C ILE A 4 13.37 18.99 -24.91
N LYS A 5 14.67 19.03 -24.55
CA LYS A 5 15.51 20.21 -24.71
C LYS A 5 15.61 20.62 -26.19
N ALA A 6 15.92 19.67 -27.08
CA ALA A 6 15.99 19.92 -28.52
C ALA A 6 14.67 20.50 -29.07
N LYS A 7 13.52 19.96 -28.65
CA LYS A 7 12.20 20.45 -29.07
C LYS A 7 11.88 21.85 -28.56
N VAL A 8 12.29 22.18 -27.35
CA VAL A 8 12.15 23.53 -26.80
C VAL A 8 13.08 24.52 -27.52
N GLU A 9 14.31 24.11 -27.87
CA GLU A 9 15.22 24.92 -28.70
C GLU A 9 14.68 25.15 -30.12
N GLU A 10 13.93 24.20 -30.67
CA GLU A 10 13.17 24.32 -31.93
C GLU A 10 11.93 25.25 -31.81
N GLY A 11 11.61 25.74 -30.61
CA GLY A 11 10.52 26.67 -30.34
C GLY A 11 9.19 26.01 -29.93
N GLU A 12 9.16 24.70 -29.70
CA GLU A 12 7.96 24.07 -29.15
C GLU A 12 7.75 24.47 -27.68
N PRO A 13 6.51 24.76 -27.25
CA PRO A 13 6.21 25.03 -25.85
C PRO A 13 6.58 23.84 -24.95
N LEU A 14 7.30 24.10 -23.86
CA LEU A 14 7.67 23.10 -22.83
C LEU A 14 6.52 22.15 -22.42
N PRO A 15 5.28 22.61 -22.13
CA PRO A 15 4.18 21.71 -21.77
C PRO A 15 3.81 20.73 -22.89
N THR A 16 3.93 21.12 -24.16
CA THR A 16 3.69 20.25 -25.32
C THR A 16 4.74 19.15 -25.41
N CYS A 17 6.00 19.48 -25.14
CA CYS A 17 7.10 18.51 -25.10
C CYS A 17 6.94 17.52 -23.94
N MET A 18 6.54 17.99 -22.76
CA MET A 18 6.31 17.15 -21.57
C MET A 18 5.13 16.20 -21.77
N ALA A 19 4.06 16.63 -22.43
CA ALA A 19 2.86 15.82 -22.68
C ALA A 19 3.13 14.56 -23.52
N ARG A 20 4.23 14.52 -24.29
CA ARG A 20 4.66 13.33 -25.05
C ARG A 20 5.13 12.18 -24.15
N TYR A 21 5.44 12.44 -22.87
CA TYR A 21 5.95 11.44 -21.93
C TYR A 21 5.08 11.32 -20.65
N PRO A 22 3.83 10.84 -20.77
CA PRO A 22 2.87 10.76 -19.65
C PRO A 22 3.27 9.76 -18.56
N ARG A 23 4.23 8.86 -18.82
CA ARG A 23 4.79 7.96 -17.79
C ARG A 23 5.79 8.65 -16.87
N VAL A 24 6.37 9.77 -17.31
CA VAL A 24 7.40 10.52 -16.59
C VAL A 24 6.81 11.79 -15.99
N PHE A 25 5.97 12.50 -16.75
CA PHE A 25 5.26 13.68 -16.30
C PHE A 25 3.80 13.35 -16.06
N SER A 26 3.32 13.60 -14.84
CA SER A 26 1.90 13.42 -14.53
C SER A 26 1.05 14.45 -15.29
N ASP A 27 -0.21 14.10 -15.56
CA ASP A 27 -1.17 15.02 -16.19
C ASP A 27 -1.31 16.33 -15.39
N MET A 28 -1.21 16.25 -14.06
CA MET A 28 -1.21 17.43 -13.19
C MET A 28 0.01 18.33 -13.43
N ALA A 29 1.21 17.74 -13.54
CA ALA A 29 2.41 18.50 -13.86
C ALA A 29 2.31 19.16 -15.24
N GLY A 30 1.86 18.43 -16.25
CA GLY A 30 1.64 18.96 -17.60
C GLY A 30 0.64 20.13 -17.62
N ASN A 31 -0.47 20.01 -16.88
CA ASN A 31 -1.49 21.06 -16.81
C ASN A 31 -1.02 22.31 -16.06
N MET A 32 -0.26 22.17 -14.96
CA MET A 32 0.30 23.33 -14.25
C MET A 32 1.35 24.06 -15.08
N VAL A 33 2.24 23.32 -15.75
CA VAL A 33 3.24 23.91 -16.65
C VAL A 33 2.56 24.62 -17.83
N ARG A 34 1.46 24.07 -18.37
CA ARG A 34 0.69 24.74 -19.43
C ARG A 34 0.08 26.05 -18.96
N ALA A 35 -0.56 26.07 -17.79
CA ALA A 35 -1.13 27.29 -17.22
C ALA A 35 -0.05 28.36 -16.94
N GLY A 36 1.13 27.94 -16.45
CA GLY A 36 2.26 28.84 -16.23
C GLY A 36 2.85 29.41 -17.50
N ASN A 37 2.90 28.61 -18.57
CA ASN A 37 3.39 29.06 -19.87
C ASN A 37 2.43 30.05 -20.55
N GLU A 38 1.13 29.77 -20.52
CA GLU A 38 0.10 30.67 -21.07
C GLU A 38 -0.05 31.96 -20.24
N GLY A 39 0.14 31.86 -18.92
CA GLY A 39 -0.02 32.98 -17.98
C GLY A 39 1.25 33.78 -17.70
N GLY A 40 2.42 33.37 -18.23
CA GLY A 40 3.68 34.08 -18.04
C GLY A 40 4.35 33.89 -16.67
N PHE A 41 3.93 32.89 -15.88
CA PHE A 41 4.48 32.54 -14.55
C PHE A 41 4.99 31.09 -14.54
N LEU A 42 5.82 30.76 -15.54
CA LEU A 42 6.33 29.40 -15.73
C LEU A 42 7.22 28.95 -14.55
N GLU A 43 8.04 29.85 -14.02
CA GLU A 43 8.94 29.58 -12.89
C GLU A 43 8.15 29.17 -11.64
N ASP A 44 7.17 29.97 -11.22
CA ASP A 44 6.28 29.65 -10.09
C ASP A 44 5.55 28.32 -10.28
N SER A 45 5.14 28.03 -11.52
CA SER A 45 4.42 26.79 -11.84
C SER A 45 5.33 25.56 -11.73
N LEU A 46 6.58 25.67 -12.20
CA LEU A 46 7.58 24.61 -12.07
C LEU A 46 7.96 24.38 -10.60
N GLU A 47 8.08 25.44 -9.80
CA GLU A 47 8.35 25.32 -8.36
C GLU A 47 7.21 24.59 -7.64
N ARG A 48 5.96 24.88 -7.98
CA ARG A 48 4.80 24.14 -7.45
C ARG A 48 4.79 22.68 -7.86
N VAL A 49 5.14 22.36 -9.12
CA VAL A 49 5.27 20.97 -9.58
C VAL A 49 6.36 20.25 -8.79
N ALA A 50 7.51 20.90 -8.57
CA ALA A 50 8.62 20.34 -7.81
C ALA A 50 8.21 20.03 -6.36
N SER A 51 7.66 21.02 -5.64
CA SER A 51 7.20 20.84 -4.26
C SER A 51 6.15 19.74 -4.13
N PHE A 52 5.20 19.67 -5.08
CA PHE A 52 4.19 18.62 -5.08
C PHE A 52 4.79 17.23 -5.31
N THR A 53 5.75 17.12 -6.23
CA THR A 53 6.43 15.84 -6.54
C THR A 53 7.27 15.38 -5.35
N GLU A 54 7.97 16.29 -4.68
CA GLU A 54 8.74 16.00 -3.47
C GLU A 54 7.85 15.49 -2.33
N GLN A 55 6.71 16.15 -2.10
CA GLN A 55 5.72 15.69 -1.12
C GLN A 55 5.18 14.30 -1.46
N GLN A 56 4.92 13.99 -2.74
CA GLN A 56 4.48 12.66 -3.15
C GLN A 56 5.53 11.58 -2.88
N GLU A 57 6.80 11.84 -3.21
CA GLU A 57 7.87 10.87 -2.98
C GLU A 57 8.15 10.68 -1.48
N ASP A 58 8.07 11.74 -0.66
CA ASP A 58 8.18 11.61 0.81
C ASP A 58 7.03 10.76 1.39
N LEU A 59 5.79 11.02 0.96
CA LEU A 59 4.63 10.22 1.38
C LEU A 59 4.78 8.74 0.99
N LYS A 60 5.22 8.49 -0.25
CA LYS A 60 5.46 7.14 -0.77
C LYS A 60 6.60 6.45 -0.02
N GLY A 61 7.68 7.17 0.26
CA GLY A 61 8.81 6.68 1.05
C GLY A 61 8.39 6.29 2.46
N ARG A 62 7.62 7.14 3.15
CA ARG A 62 7.07 6.86 4.48
C ARG A 62 6.13 5.65 4.46
N ALA A 63 5.25 5.54 3.47
CA ALA A 63 4.36 4.40 3.32
C ALA A 63 5.12 3.09 3.04
N ALA A 64 6.12 3.13 2.16
CA ALA A 64 6.99 1.99 1.88
C ALA A 64 7.77 1.56 3.13
N GLY A 65 8.35 2.52 3.86
CA GLY A 65 9.04 2.27 5.12
C GLY A 65 8.14 1.63 6.19
N ALA A 66 6.92 2.12 6.35
CA ALA A 66 5.95 1.58 7.32
C ALA A 66 5.52 0.13 6.99
N LEU A 67 5.48 -0.23 5.69
CA LEU A 67 5.11 -1.59 5.24
C LEU A 67 6.30 -2.55 5.21
N ALA A 68 7.54 -2.06 5.21
CA ALA A 68 8.73 -2.89 5.12
C ALA A 68 8.81 -3.92 6.27
N TYR A 69 8.60 -3.47 7.52
CA TYR A 69 8.67 -4.35 8.68
C TYR A 69 7.55 -5.42 8.71
N PRO A 70 6.26 -5.08 8.52
CA PRO A 70 5.19 -6.09 8.41
C PRO A 70 5.43 -7.13 7.31
N ILE A 71 5.89 -6.71 6.12
CA ILE A 71 6.17 -7.63 5.00
C ILE A 71 7.35 -8.54 5.35
N PHE A 72 8.42 -7.98 5.94
CA PHE A 72 9.56 -8.76 6.40
C PHE A 72 9.15 -9.81 7.42
N LEU A 73 8.43 -9.43 8.48
CA LEU A 73 8.00 -10.36 9.51
C LEU A 73 7.04 -11.43 8.98
N ALA A 74 6.07 -11.05 8.13
CA ALA A 74 5.14 -11.98 7.53
C ALA A 74 5.84 -13.00 6.62
N SER A 75 6.80 -12.56 5.81
CA SER A 75 7.57 -13.45 4.93
C SER A 75 8.42 -14.44 5.72
N VAL A 76 9.23 -13.96 6.68
CA VAL A 76 10.06 -14.81 7.53
C VAL A 76 9.21 -15.77 8.36
N GLY A 77 8.13 -15.27 8.97
CA GLY A 77 7.20 -16.09 9.75
C GLY A 77 6.56 -17.20 8.92
N THR A 78 6.12 -16.89 7.69
CA THR A 78 5.56 -17.89 6.77
C THR A 78 6.58 -18.98 6.45
N VAL A 79 7.84 -18.62 6.18
CA VAL A 79 8.91 -19.58 5.92
C VAL A 79 9.15 -20.48 7.13
N VAL A 80 9.29 -19.89 8.33
CA VAL A 80 9.54 -20.65 9.57
C VAL A 80 8.41 -21.63 9.87
N VAL A 81 7.15 -21.16 9.80
CA VAL A 81 5.97 -22.01 10.01
C VAL A 81 5.93 -23.15 9.00
N THR A 82 6.20 -22.86 7.73
CA THR A 82 6.23 -23.89 6.67
C THR A 82 7.28 -24.95 6.96
N VAL A 83 8.52 -24.55 7.31
CA VAL A 83 9.60 -25.49 7.66
C VAL A 83 9.22 -26.34 8.87
N LEU A 84 8.59 -25.75 9.88
CA LEU A 84 8.12 -26.46 11.07
C LEU A 84 7.06 -27.52 10.70
N PHE A 85 6.06 -27.17 9.90
CA PHE A 85 5.05 -28.14 9.47
C PHE A 85 5.64 -29.27 8.60
N VAL A 86 6.58 -28.94 7.69
CA VAL A 86 7.15 -29.92 6.75
C VAL A 86 8.13 -30.89 7.41
N PHE A 87 8.98 -30.41 8.33
CA PHE A 87 10.06 -31.23 8.89
C PHE A 87 9.85 -31.64 10.35
N PHE A 88 9.20 -30.79 11.15
CA PHE A 88 9.07 -31.04 12.59
C PHE A 88 7.86 -31.92 12.89
N VAL A 89 6.69 -31.58 12.36
CA VAL A 89 5.45 -32.34 12.62
C VAL A 89 5.52 -33.82 12.23
N PRO A 90 6.07 -34.26 11.08
CA PRO A 90 6.18 -35.70 10.77
C PRO A 90 7.08 -36.47 11.73
N LYS A 91 8.05 -35.80 12.38
CA LYS A 91 8.89 -36.47 13.40
C LYS A 91 8.14 -36.74 14.69
N VAL A 92 7.05 -36.02 14.94
CA VAL A 92 6.25 -36.12 16.16
C VAL A 92 5.12 -37.15 16.00
N GLU A 93 4.62 -37.37 14.77
CA GLU A 93 3.61 -38.39 14.44
C GLU A 93 3.90 -39.80 15.02
N PRO A 94 5.10 -40.40 14.86
CA PRO A 94 5.38 -41.74 15.38
C PRO A 94 5.35 -41.81 16.92
N MET A 95 5.54 -40.70 17.64
CA MET A 95 5.43 -40.65 19.10
C MET A 95 3.98 -40.78 19.58
N PHE A 96 3.02 -40.35 18.75
CA PHE A 96 1.58 -40.45 19.05
C PHE A 96 0.93 -41.70 18.45
N ALA A 97 1.60 -42.40 17.53
CA ALA A 97 1.11 -43.64 16.92
C ALA A 97 0.84 -44.74 17.97
N SER A 98 1.66 -44.83 19.02
CA SER A 98 1.49 -45.77 20.12
C SER A 98 0.27 -45.44 21.00
N LEU A 99 -0.08 -44.16 21.19
CA LEU A 99 -1.30 -43.73 21.87
C LEU A 99 -2.55 -43.93 20.98
N ARG A 100 -2.41 -43.75 19.66
CA ARG A 100 -3.47 -44.03 18.68
C ARG A 100 -3.88 -45.50 18.68
N SER A 101 -2.90 -46.41 18.74
CA SER A 101 -3.14 -47.86 18.74
C SER A 101 -3.93 -48.34 19.97
N LYS A 102 -3.87 -47.59 21.07
CA LYS A 102 -4.58 -47.91 22.32
C LYS A 102 -5.96 -47.24 22.41
N GLY A 103 -6.34 -46.40 21.45
CA GLY A 103 -7.61 -45.67 21.47
C GLY A 103 -7.69 -44.56 22.52
N GLU A 104 -6.55 -44.16 23.12
CA GLU A 104 -6.49 -43.18 24.20
C GLU A 104 -6.24 -41.74 23.69
N LEU A 105 -6.21 -41.53 22.37
CA LEU A 105 -5.97 -40.20 21.81
C LEU A 105 -7.20 -39.29 21.96
N PRO A 106 -7.04 -38.09 22.52
CA PRO A 106 -8.07 -37.05 22.47
C PRO A 106 -8.44 -36.71 21.02
N VAL A 107 -9.74 -36.52 20.77
CA VAL A 107 -10.29 -36.24 19.41
C VAL A 107 -9.64 -35.01 18.76
N ALA A 108 -9.27 -34.00 19.56
CA ALA A 108 -8.57 -32.81 19.08
C ALA A 108 -7.18 -33.12 18.50
N THR A 109 -6.44 -34.08 19.08
CA THR A 109 -5.11 -34.48 18.63
C THR A 109 -5.19 -35.35 17.37
N ASP A 110 -6.21 -36.20 17.27
CA ASP A 110 -6.46 -37.02 16.08
C ASP A 110 -6.82 -36.14 14.86
N LEU A 111 -7.72 -35.17 15.05
CA LEU A 111 -8.10 -34.21 14.00
C LEU A 111 -6.90 -33.36 13.55
N LEU A 112 -6.03 -32.96 14.48
CA LEU A 112 -4.80 -32.22 14.20
C LEU A 112 -3.79 -33.06 13.40
N LEU A 113 -3.61 -34.34 13.74
CA LEU A 113 -2.76 -35.27 12.99
C LEU A 113 -3.31 -35.52 11.57
N GLY A 114 -4.63 -35.70 11.42
CA GLY A 114 -5.28 -35.82 10.12
C GLY A 114 -5.12 -34.56 9.25
N PHE A 115 -5.27 -33.38 9.85
CA PHE A 115 -5.03 -32.10 9.17
C PHE A 115 -3.56 -31.93 8.78
N SER A 116 -2.64 -32.40 9.63
CA SER A 116 -1.20 -32.42 9.36
C SER A 116 -0.84 -33.31 8.17
N GLN A 117 -1.44 -34.50 8.04
CA GLN A 117 -1.18 -35.38 6.89
C GLN A 117 -1.65 -34.74 5.57
N LEU A 118 -2.77 -34.01 5.61
CA LEU A 118 -3.28 -33.20 4.49
C LEU A 118 -2.29 -32.08 4.11
N LEU A 119 -1.77 -31.38 5.12
CA LEU A 119 -0.74 -30.34 4.95
C LEU A 119 0.57 -30.91 4.41
N GLN A 120 1.03 -32.08 4.88
CA GLN A 120 2.23 -32.74 4.39
C GLN A 120 2.06 -33.28 2.97
N SER A 121 0.90 -33.83 2.62
CA SER A 121 0.64 -34.33 1.26
C SER A 121 0.57 -33.21 0.22
N TYR A 122 0.12 -32.02 0.61
CA TYR A 122 -0.06 -30.89 -0.31
C TYR A 122 0.87 -29.71 -0.02
N TRP A 123 1.94 -29.89 0.76
CA TRP A 123 2.81 -28.77 1.17
C TRP A 123 3.43 -28.05 -0.03
N TRP A 124 3.77 -28.79 -1.10
CA TRP A 124 4.31 -28.23 -2.36
C TRP A 124 3.25 -27.45 -3.14
N LEU A 125 1.98 -27.87 -3.11
CA LEU A 125 0.88 -27.09 -3.69
C LEU A 125 0.54 -25.85 -2.86
N ILE A 126 0.62 -25.94 -1.53
CA ILE A 126 0.42 -24.79 -0.64
C ILE A 126 1.56 -23.79 -0.81
N ALA A 127 2.82 -24.23 -0.74
CA ALA A 127 3.98 -23.36 -0.94
C ALA A 127 4.02 -22.80 -2.36
N GLY A 128 3.79 -23.63 -3.38
CA GLY A 128 3.70 -23.21 -4.77
C GLY A 128 2.54 -22.25 -5.01
N GLY A 129 1.36 -22.52 -4.44
CA GLY A 129 0.18 -21.67 -4.52
C GLY A 129 0.33 -20.34 -3.78
N LEU A 130 1.06 -20.31 -2.67
CA LEU A 130 1.33 -19.09 -1.90
C LEU A 130 2.36 -18.23 -2.64
N VAL A 131 3.42 -18.82 -3.17
CA VAL A 131 4.40 -18.11 -4.03
C VAL A 131 3.74 -17.60 -5.31
N PHE A 132 3.00 -18.46 -6.01
CA PHE A 132 2.25 -18.09 -7.21
C PHE A 132 1.19 -17.03 -6.91
N GLY A 133 0.47 -17.17 -5.80
CA GLY A 133 -0.53 -16.21 -5.34
C GLY A 133 0.07 -14.85 -4.99
N LEU A 134 1.24 -14.81 -4.33
CA LEU A 134 1.97 -13.57 -4.04
C LEU A 134 2.50 -12.91 -5.32
N LEU A 135 3.06 -13.68 -6.25
CA LEU A 135 3.52 -13.16 -7.54
C LEU A 135 2.34 -12.66 -8.40
N ALA A 136 1.25 -13.42 -8.44
CA ALA A 136 0.03 -13.03 -9.13
C ALA A 136 -0.59 -11.78 -8.51
N LEU A 137 -0.64 -11.66 -7.18
CA LEU A 137 -1.08 -10.44 -6.49
C LEU A 137 -0.16 -9.26 -6.80
N ALA A 138 1.15 -9.45 -6.73
CA ALA A 138 2.12 -8.40 -7.05
C ALA A 138 1.96 -7.89 -8.49
N GLN A 139 1.77 -8.80 -9.45
CA GLN A 139 1.49 -8.43 -10.85
C GLN A 139 0.09 -7.84 -11.04
N PHE A 140 -0.91 -8.35 -10.33
CA PHE A 140 -2.29 -7.85 -10.41
C PHE A 140 -2.40 -6.41 -9.87
N ILE A 141 -1.71 -6.09 -8.76
CA ILE A 141 -1.69 -4.74 -8.17
C ILE A 141 -0.99 -3.72 -9.09
N GLN A 142 -0.08 -4.17 -9.95
CA GLN A 142 0.52 -3.31 -10.99
C GLN A 142 -0.40 -3.08 -12.19
N THR A 143 -1.45 -3.92 -12.36
CA THR A 143 -2.43 -3.80 -13.44
C THR A 143 -3.52 -2.77 -13.09
N GLN A 144 -4.06 -2.06 -14.10
CA GLN A 144 -5.08 -1.01 -13.89
C GLN A 144 -6.30 -1.49 -13.06
N SER A 145 -6.76 -2.72 -13.28
CA SER A 145 -7.88 -3.31 -12.51
C SER A 145 -7.53 -3.61 -11.05
N GLY A 146 -6.27 -3.93 -10.74
CA GLY A 146 -5.83 -4.19 -9.37
C GLY A 146 -5.69 -2.93 -8.53
N LYS A 147 -5.33 -1.79 -9.16
CA LYS A 147 -5.37 -0.47 -8.50
C LYS A 147 -6.78 -0.11 -8.04
N TYR A 148 -7.80 -0.30 -8.88
CA TYR A 148 -9.20 -0.08 -8.51
C TYR A 148 -9.69 -0.99 -7.38
N TRP A 149 -9.30 -2.27 -7.38
CA TRP A 149 -9.65 -3.21 -6.31
C TRP A 149 -8.98 -2.84 -4.98
N MET A 150 -7.70 -2.46 -5.03
CA MET A 150 -6.95 -1.97 -3.88
C MET A 150 -7.55 -0.69 -3.30
N ASP A 151 -7.96 0.25 -4.15
CA ASP A 151 -8.64 1.47 -3.73
C ASP A 151 -9.97 1.16 -3.06
N ARG A 152 -10.72 0.16 -3.55
CA ARG A 152 -11.97 -0.29 -2.92
C ARG A 152 -11.75 -0.95 -1.55
N ILE A 153 -10.66 -1.69 -1.37
CA ILE A 153 -10.27 -2.25 -0.07
C ILE A 153 -9.85 -1.16 0.90
N LYS A 154 -9.01 -0.21 0.46
CA LYS A 154 -8.59 0.94 1.28
C LYS A 154 -9.79 1.74 1.80
N ILE A 155 -10.83 1.91 0.97
CA ILE A 155 -12.07 2.59 1.36
C ILE A 155 -12.87 1.79 2.40
N LYS A 156 -12.76 0.45 2.39
CA LYS A 156 -13.48 -0.45 3.30
C LYS A 156 -12.76 -0.75 4.61
N VAL A 157 -11.49 -0.35 4.78
CA VAL A 157 -10.76 -0.54 6.04
C VAL A 157 -11.18 0.55 7.02
N PRO A 158 -11.96 0.23 8.07
CA PRO A 158 -12.64 1.20 8.94
C PRO A 158 -11.73 1.79 10.03
N LEU A 159 -10.40 1.67 9.90
CA LEU A 159 -9.42 2.13 10.89
C LEU A 159 -9.27 3.66 10.98
N PHE A 160 -9.86 4.43 10.06
CA PHE A 160 -9.76 5.90 10.03
C PHE A 160 -10.92 6.65 10.71
N GLY A 161 -11.91 5.94 11.27
CA GLY A 161 -13.11 6.58 11.83
C GLY A 161 -12.83 7.51 13.02
N SER A 162 -11.99 7.09 13.97
CA SER A 162 -11.65 7.90 15.16
C SER A 162 -10.69 9.05 14.84
N SER A 163 -9.73 8.84 13.94
CA SER A 163 -8.77 9.88 13.53
C SER A 163 -9.44 11.05 12.81
N PHE A 164 -10.41 10.77 11.92
CA PHE A 164 -11.13 11.81 11.19
C PHE A 164 -12.06 12.62 12.10
N LEU A 165 -12.71 11.96 13.06
CA LEU A 165 -13.55 12.60 14.07
C LEU A 165 -12.74 13.56 14.94
N ASN A 166 -11.58 13.13 15.45
CA ASN A 166 -10.71 13.98 16.26
C ASN A 166 -10.19 15.20 15.48
N LEU A 167 -9.88 15.03 14.19
CA LEU A 167 -9.45 16.12 13.31
C LEU A 167 -10.58 17.11 12.99
N ALA A 168 -11.81 16.61 12.81
CA ALA A 168 -13.01 17.43 12.60
C ALA A 168 -13.37 18.24 13.85
N VAL A 169 -13.31 17.62 15.02
CA VAL A 169 -13.50 18.29 16.32
C VAL A 169 -12.43 19.34 16.56
N ALA A 170 -11.15 19.04 16.30
CA ALA A 170 -10.06 20.01 16.45
C ALA A 170 -10.23 21.23 15.52
N ARG A 171 -10.65 21.02 14.27
CA ARG A 171 -10.96 22.12 13.33
C ARG A 171 -12.17 22.93 13.78
N PHE A 172 -13.24 22.27 14.22
CA PHE A 172 -14.42 22.94 14.74
C PHE A 172 -14.09 23.79 15.97
N CYS A 173 -13.37 23.24 16.95
CA CYS A 173 -12.94 23.96 18.14
C CYS A 173 -12.03 25.15 17.79
N ARG A 174 -11.15 25.01 16.79
CA ARG A 174 -10.32 26.12 16.32
C ARG A 174 -11.15 27.22 15.66
N VAL A 175 -12.12 26.88 14.81
CA VAL A 175 -13.03 27.84 14.17
C VAL A 175 -13.95 28.52 15.21
N ALA A 176 -14.55 27.74 16.11
CA ALA A 176 -15.36 28.25 17.21
C ALA A 176 -14.54 29.16 18.14
N GLY A 177 -13.30 28.78 18.46
CA GLY A 177 -12.37 29.60 19.21
C GLY A 177 -12.03 30.92 18.51
N THR A 178 -11.81 30.90 17.19
CA THR A 178 -11.60 32.14 16.42
C THR A 178 -12.84 33.03 16.35
N LEU A 179 -14.05 32.46 16.33
CA LEU A 179 -15.30 33.22 16.34
C LEU A 179 -15.59 33.84 17.72
N LEU A 180 -15.26 33.12 18.80
CA LEU A 180 -15.38 33.62 20.16
C LEU A 180 -14.32 34.69 20.49
N ASN A 181 -13.09 34.54 20.00
CA ASN A 181 -12.02 35.54 20.18
C ASN A 181 -12.21 36.79 19.32
N ASN A 182 -12.74 36.67 18.10
CA ASN A 182 -13.08 37.81 17.24
C ASN A 182 -14.46 38.37 17.56
N GLY A 183 -14.87 38.32 18.83
CA GLY A 183 -16.20 38.72 19.30
C GLY A 183 -16.76 39.88 18.48
N VAL A 184 -17.78 39.57 17.67
CA VAL A 184 -18.59 40.61 17.03
C VAL A 184 -19.25 41.36 18.19
N PRO A 185 -18.90 42.64 18.42
CA PRO A 185 -19.57 43.44 19.42
C PRO A 185 -21.00 43.64 18.95
N ILE A 186 -21.96 43.07 19.67
CA ILE A 186 -23.38 43.39 19.51
C ILE A 186 -23.60 44.75 20.18
N LEU A 187 -23.06 45.83 19.63
CA LEU A 187 -23.40 47.22 19.96
C LEU A 187 -22.83 48.16 18.89
N SER A 188 -23.63 48.37 17.85
CA SER A 188 -23.93 49.67 17.24
C SER A 188 -25.34 49.60 16.68
#